data_AF-A0A438M465-F1
#
_entry.id   AF-A0A438M465-F1
#
_cell.length_a   1.000
_cell.length_b   1.000
_cell.length_c   1.000
_cell.angle_alpha   90.00
_cell.angle_beta   90.00
_cell.angle_gamma   90.00
#
_symmetry.space_group_name_H-M   'P 1'
#
loop_
_entity.id
_entity.type
_entity.pdbx_description
1 polymer ?
#
loop_
_entity_poly.entity_id
_entity_poly.type
_entity_poly.pdbx_seq_one_letter_code
_entity_poly.pdbx_strand_id
1 'polypeptide(L)'
;MTKGPHDVPTAAELVAAVRDFLESDVLPAVEGRVRFHTRVAINVLGMVEREIELGPAQAQEHAARLAALGVASDAELAAALRGGRIADDHDLIVALEETVRAKLEVANPGYLVEE
;
A
#
# COMPACT_ATOMS: atom_id res chain seq x y z
N MET A 1 -14.34 -14.16 -11.11
CA MET A 1 -14.00 -15.41 -10.37
C MET A 1 -15.31 -16.01 -9.90
N THR A 2 -15.60 -17.25 -10.28
CA THR A 2 -16.90 -17.88 -10.02
C THR A 2 -16.97 -18.30 -8.56
N LYS A 3 -17.81 -17.58 -7.80
CA LYS A 3 -18.11 -17.79 -6.38
C LYS A 3 -18.77 -19.17 -6.18
N GLY A 4 -18.30 -19.93 -5.20
CA GLY A 4 -18.64 -21.35 -4.96
C GLY A 4 -19.63 -21.52 -3.81
N PRO A 5 -20.09 -22.74 -3.48
CA PRO A 5 -21.18 -22.96 -2.52
C PRO A 5 -20.91 -22.51 -1.06
N HIS A 6 -19.69 -22.07 -0.75
CA HIS A 6 -19.30 -21.45 0.51
C HIS A 6 -18.76 -20.05 0.25
N ASP A 7 -19.60 -19.19 -0.31
CA ASP A 7 -19.34 -17.76 -0.55
C ASP A 7 -19.19 -16.99 0.77
N VAL A 8 -18.11 -17.27 1.48
CA VAL A 8 -17.65 -16.46 2.60
C VAL A 8 -17.00 -15.20 2.05
N PRO A 9 -17.18 -14.06 2.74
CA PRO A 9 -16.55 -12.82 2.33
C PRO A 9 -15.02 -12.99 2.29
N THR A 10 -14.40 -12.37 1.29
CA THR A 10 -12.95 -12.23 1.17
C THR A 10 -12.39 -11.45 2.36
N ALA A 11 -11.07 -11.54 2.59
CA ALA A 11 -10.42 -10.74 3.61
C ALA A 11 -10.64 -9.22 3.40
N ALA A 12 -10.63 -8.75 2.15
CA ALA A 12 -10.95 -7.36 1.82
C ALA A 12 -12.39 -6.99 2.20
N GLU A 13 -13.38 -7.82 1.82
CA GLU A 13 -14.79 -7.60 2.18
C GLU A 13 -15.00 -7.59 3.71
N LEU A 14 -14.29 -8.45 4.45
CA LEU A 14 -14.33 -8.47 5.93
C LEU A 14 -13.71 -7.21 6.55
N VAL A 15 -12.54 -6.77 6.05
CA VAL A 15 -11.86 -5.55 6.51
C VAL A 15 -12.72 -4.32 6.25
N ALA A 16 -13.30 -4.21 5.05
CA ALA A 16 -14.21 -3.14 4.68
C ALA A 16 -15.43 -3.10 5.61
N ALA A 17 -16.09 -4.24 5.86
CA ALA A 17 -17.24 -4.30 6.76
C ALA A 17 -16.92 -3.83 8.18
N VAL A 18 -15.74 -4.19 8.73
CA VAL A 18 -15.30 -3.71 10.05
C VAL A 18 -15.01 -2.21 10.02
N ARG A 19 -14.34 -1.70 8.98
CA ARG A 19 -14.08 -0.27 8.84
C ARG A 19 -15.38 0.52 8.82
N ASP A 20 -16.34 0.09 8.01
CA ASP A 20 -17.62 0.78 7.82
C ASP A 20 -18.42 0.84 9.13
N PHE A 21 -18.43 -0.24 9.92
CA PHE A 21 -19.03 -0.24 11.27
C PHE A 21 -18.31 0.72 12.22
N LEU A 22 -16.96 0.73 12.21
CA LEU A 22 -16.21 1.65 13.05
C LEU A 22 -16.49 3.12 12.69
N GLU A 23 -16.64 3.42 11.41
CA GLU A 23 -16.90 4.76 10.91
C GLU A 23 -18.35 5.22 11.16
N SER A 24 -19.32 4.35 10.87
CA SER A 24 -20.74 4.70 10.88
C SER A 24 -21.37 4.63 12.27
N ASP A 25 -21.01 3.64 13.07
CA ASP A 25 -21.67 3.36 14.36
C ASP A 25 -20.79 3.76 15.55
N VAL A 26 -19.51 3.36 15.52
CA VAL A 26 -18.64 3.52 16.69
C VAL A 26 -18.12 4.95 16.82
N LEU A 27 -17.53 5.49 15.75
CA LEU A 27 -16.91 6.82 15.75
C LEU A 27 -17.82 7.94 16.27
N PRO A 28 -19.12 8.04 15.87
CA PRO A 28 -20.01 9.07 16.42
C PRO A 28 -20.39 8.82 17.88
N ALA A 29 -20.38 7.57 18.35
CA ALA A 29 -20.84 7.17 19.69
C ALA A 29 -19.77 7.25 20.79
N VAL A 30 -18.49 7.39 20.44
CA VAL A 30 -17.38 7.48 21.41
C VAL A 30 -16.80 8.88 21.52
N GLU A 31 -16.09 9.18 22.61
CA GLU A 31 -15.45 10.48 22.86
C GLU A 31 -14.00 10.35 23.34
N GLY A 32 -13.31 11.49 23.43
CA GLY A 32 -11.96 11.60 23.99
C GLY A 32 -10.95 10.66 23.33
N ARG A 33 -10.19 9.94 24.15
CA ARG A 33 -9.14 9.02 23.70
C ARG A 33 -9.67 7.88 22.84
N VAL A 34 -10.88 7.37 23.13
CA VAL A 34 -11.47 6.27 22.37
C VAL A 34 -11.82 6.74 20.96
N ARG A 35 -12.43 7.93 20.82
CA ARG A 35 -12.70 8.53 19.50
C ARG A 35 -11.43 8.67 18.65
N PHE A 36 -10.32 9.09 19.25
CA PHE A 36 -9.05 9.17 18.55
C PHE A 36 -8.57 7.81 18.05
N HIS A 37 -8.56 6.78 18.91
CA HIS A 37 -8.14 5.44 18.51
C HIS A 37 -9.06 4.80 17.48
N THR A 38 -10.37 5.09 17.50
CA THR A 38 -11.31 4.65 16.45
C THR A 38 -10.92 5.23 15.08
N ARG A 39 -10.57 6.53 15.00
CA ARG A 39 -10.06 7.13 13.75
C ARG A 39 -8.77 6.47 13.27
N VAL A 40 -7.86 6.18 14.19
CA VAL A 40 -6.61 5.46 13.85
C VAL A 40 -6.93 4.08 13.30
N ALA A 41 -7.83 3.33 13.93
CA ALA A 41 -8.23 2.00 13.46
C ALA A 41 -8.86 2.04 12.06
N ILE A 42 -9.76 3.00 11.79
CA ILE A 42 -10.37 3.21 10.47
C ILE A 42 -9.29 3.45 9.40
N ASN A 43 -8.32 4.32 9.68
CA ASN A 43 -7.23 4.61 8.74
C ASN A 43 -6.35 3.38 8.49
N VAL A 44 -5.98 2.64 9.54
CA VAL A 44 -5.18 1.41 9.43
C VAL A 44 -5.92 0.35 8.62
N LEU A 45 -7.22 0.15 8.85
CA LEU A 45 -8.02 -0.80 8.06
C LEU A 45 -8.10 -0.37 6.59
N GLY A 46 -8.21 0.94 6.31
CA GLY A 46 -8.13 1.44 4.95
C GLY A 46 -6.77 1.17 4.28
N MET A 47 -5.66 1.25 5.02
CA MET A 47 -4.34 0.87 4.50
C MET A 47 -4.28 -0.63 4.18
N VAL A 48 -4.79 -1.48 5.07
CA VAL A 48 -4.83 -2.95 4.88
C VAL A 48 -5.69 -3.32 3.66
N GLU A 49 -6.84 -2.69 3.49
CA GLU A 49 -7.70 -2.92 2.32
C GLU A 49 -6.95 -2.60 1.01
N ARG A 50 -6.31 -1.43 0.92
CA ARG A 50 -5.52 -1.05 -0.25
C ARG A 50 -4.32 -1.96 -0.48
N GLU A 51 -3.66 -2.43 0.57
CA GLU A 51 -2.57 -3.41 0.44
C GLU A 51 -3.06 -4.74 -0.15
N ILE A 52 -4.22 -5.23 0.28
CA ILE A 52 -4.82 -6.46 -0.26
C ILE A 52 -5.16 -6.28 -1.74
N GLU A 53 -5.70 -5.12 -2.13
CA GLU A 53 -6.14 -4.84 -3.50
C GLU A 53 -4.99 -4.55 -4.47
N LEU A 54 -4.04 -3.71 -4.05
CA LEU A 54 -2.97 -3.17 -4.91
C LEU A 54 -1.66 -3.97 -4.81
N GLY A 55 -1.39 -4.57 -3.66
CA GLY A 55 -0.11 -5.20 -3.32
C GLY A 55 0.37 -6.24 -4.35
N PRO A 56 -0.46 -7.18 -4.82
CA PRO A 56 -0.03 -8.19 -5.79
C PRO A 56 0.44 -7.60 -7.13
N ALA A 57 -0.21 -6.53 -7.61
CA ALA A 57 0.18 -5.85 -8.85
C ALA A 57 1.45 -5.01 -8.63
N GLN A 58 1.47 -4.20 -7.56
CA GLN A 58 2.61 -3.36 -7.21
C GLN A 58 3.89 -4.17 -6.97
N ALA A 59 3.79 -5.37 -6.38
CA ALA A 59 4.93 -6.27 -6.18
C ALA A 59 5.53 -6.77 -7.51
N GLN A 60 4.68 -7.12 -8.49
CA GLN A 60 5.13 -7.54 -9.81
C GLN A 60 5.80 -6.40 -10.56
N GLU A 61 5.20 -5.21 -10.52
CA GLU A 61 5.76 -4.02 -11.16
C GLU A 61 7.08 -3.59 -10.52
N HIS A 62 7.20 -3.67 -9.19
CA HIS A 62 8.43 -3.36 -8.49
C HIS A 62 9.55 -4.35 -8.84
N ALA A 63 9.24 -5.66 -8.91
CA ALA A 63 10.20 -6.65 -9.38
C ALA A 63 10.65 -6.39 -10.83
N ALA A 64 9.74 -5.96 -11.71
CA ALA A 64 10.07 -5.59 -13.09
C ALA A 64 10.98 -4.35 -13.15
N ARG A 65 10.71 -3.32 -12.33
CA ARG A 65 11.58 -2.12 -12.20
C ARG A 65 12.98 -2.49 -11.74
N LEU A 66 13.11 -3.33 -10.71
CA LEU A 66 14.41 -3.81 -10.23
C LEU A 66 15.16 -4.61 -11.30
N ALA A 67 14.46 -5.50 -12.00
CA ALA A 67 15.05 -6.29 -13.08
C ALA A 67 15.57 -5.42 -14.23
N ALA A 68 14.86 -4.33 -14.57
CA ALA A 68 15.31 -3.36 -15.57
C ALA A 68 16.60 -2.63 -15.16
N LEU A 69 16.81 -2.43 -13.85
CA LEU A 69 18.04 -1.91 -13.26
C LEU A 69 19.14 -2.98 -13.06
N GLY A 70 18.88 -4.23 -13.46
CA GLY A 70 19.83 -5.34 -13.37
C GLY A 70 20.05 -5.89 -11.96
N VAL A 71 19.07 -5.71 -11.06
CA VAL A 71 19.14 -6.18 -9.66
C VAL A 71 17.88 -6.96 -9.28
N ALA A 72 17.99 -7.86 -8.30
CA ALA A 72 16.89 -8.74 -7.88
C ALA A 72 16.15 -8.26 -6.63
N SER A 73 16.67 -7.24 -5.92
CA SER A 73 16.08 -6.75 -4.68
C SER A 73 16.50 -5.30 -4.36
N ASP A 74 15.74 -4.64 -3.49
CA ASP A 74 16.09 -3.34 -2.91
C ASP A 74 17.45 -3.37 -2.19
N ALA A 75 17.77 -4.48 -1.51
CA ALA A 75 19.06 -4.64 -0.84
C ALA A 75 20.22 -4.66 -1.83
N GLU A 76 20.03 -5.32 -2.97
CA GLU A 76 21.00 -5.36 -4.06
C GLU A 76 21.11 -4.01 -4.77
N LEU A 77 19.98 -3.33 -5.03
CA LEU A 77 19.96 -1.96 -5.56
C LEU A 77 20.80 -1.03 -4.68
N ALA A 78 20.56 -1.04 -3.37
CA ALA A 78 21.30 -0.21 -2.43
C ALA A 78 22.80 -0.55 -2.40
N ALA A 79 23.17 -1.84 -2.53
CA ALA A 79 24.56 -2.27 -2.60
C ALA A 79 25.22 -1.86 -3.94
N ALA A 80 24.49 -1.92 -5.05
CA ALA A 80 24.96 -1.51 -6.37
C ALA A 80 25.21 -0.01 -6.45
N LEU A 81 24.30 0.81 -5.90
CA LEU A 81 24.45 2.26 -5.81
C LEU A 81 25.67 2.65 -4.96
N ARG A 82 25.82 2.06 -3.77
CA ARG A 82 27.02 2.28 -2.91
C ARG A 82 28.33 1.86 -3.60
N GLY A 83 28.26 0.84 -4.45
CA GLY A 83 29.40 0.34 -5.22
C GLY A 83 29.63 1.05 -6.56
N GLY A 84 28.81 2.05 -6.93
CA GLY A 84 28.90 2.75 -8.21
C GLY A 84 28.63 1.86 -9.44
N ARG A 85 27.90 0.74 -9.27
CA ARG A 85 27.58 -0.21 -10.35
C ARG A 85 26.33 0.17 -11.15
N ILE A 86 25.53 1.08 -10.61
CA ILE A 86 24.35 1.66 -11.27
C ILE A 86 24.60 3.16 -11.38
N ALA A 87 24.28 3.72 -12.55
CA ALA A 87 24.39 5.14 -12.79
C ALA A 87 23.30 5.90 -12.02
N ASP A 88 23.65 7.07 -11.50
CA ASP A 88 22.69 8.01 -10.93
C ASP A 88 22.08 8.84 -12.06
N ASP A 89 21.11 8.25 -12.75
CA ASP A 89 20.48 8.80 -13.96
C ASP A 89 18.95 8.90 -13.84
N HIS A 90 18.32 9.42 -14.90
CA HIS A 90 16.89 9.62 -14.93
C HIS A 90 16.09 8.33 -14.73
N ASP A 91 16.56 7.21 -15.31
CA ASP A 91 15.87 5.92 -15.22
C ASP A 91 15.87 5.38 -13.78
N LEU A 92 16.97 5.56 -13.04
CA LEU A 92 17.02 5.26 -11.62
C LEU A 92 16.02 6.12 -10.82
N ILE A 93 16.00 7.42 -11.06
CA ILE A 93 15.10 8.34 -10.33
C ILE A 93 13.64 7.97 -10.57
N VAL A 94 13.25 7.74 -11.83
CA VAL A 94 11.89 7.30 -12.19
C VAL A 94 11.53 5.99 -11.48
N ALA A 95 12.43 5.00 -11.45
CA ALA A 95 12.17 3.73 -10.77
C ALA A 95 11.95 3.89 -9.24
N LEU A 96 12.69 4.80 -8.61
CA LEU A 96 12.54 5.14 -7.18
C LEU A 96 11.23 5.89 -6.92
N GLU A 97 10.90 6.88 -7.76
CA GLU A 97 9.65 7.66 -7.67
C GLU A 97 8.43 6.75 -7.80
N GLU A 98 8.40 5.86 -8.80
CA GLU A 98 7.31 4.90 -8.97
C GLU A 98 7.18 3.93 -7.78
N THR A 99 8.32 3.53 -7.19
CA THR A 99 8.30 2.70 -5.97
C THR A 99 7.74 3.46 -4.77
N VAL A 100 8.04 4.75 -4.64
CA VAL A 100 7.48 5.59 -3.57
C VAL A 100 5.99 5.88 -3.81
N ARG A 101 5.59 6.15 -5.05
CA ARG A 101 4.20 6.34 -5.45
C ARG A 101 3.35 5.14 -5.05
N ALA A 102 3.77 3.93 -5.41
CA ALA A 102 3.07 2.69 -5.03
C ALA A 102 2.91 2.55 -3.50
N LYS A 103 3.96 2.88 -2.72
CA LYS A 103 3.89 2.88 -1.25
C LYS A 103 2.88 3.92 -0.72
N LEU A 104 2.81 5.09 -1.34
CA LEU A 104 1.89 6.15 -0.95
C LEU A 104 0.43 5.81 -1.30
N GLU A 105 0.16 5.15 -2.43
CA GLU A 105 -1.17 4.65 -2.77
C GLU A 105 -1.74 3.75 -1.67
N VAL A 106 -0.91 2.93 -1.04
CA VAL A 106 -1.34 2.10 0.09
C VAL A 106 -1.41 2.91 1.38
N ALA A 107 -0.32 3.62 1.73
CA ALA A 107 -0.19 4.23 3.04
C ALA A 107 -1.09 5.46 3.22
N ASN A 108 -1.08 6.37 2.25
CA ASN A 108 -1.89 7.59 2.26
C ASN A 108 -1.96 8.21 0.85
N PRO A 109 -2.98 7.85 0.05
CA PRO A 109 -3.16 8.37 -1.31
C PRO A 109 -3.29 9.90 -1.39
N GLY A 110 -3.64 10.57 -0.28
CA GLY A 110 -3.81 12.02 -0.24
C GLY A 110 -2.55 12.81 -0.59
N TYR A 111 -1.37 12.19 -0.49
CA TYR A 111 -0.10 12.81 -0.92
C TYR A 111 0.14 12.79 -2.44
N LEU A 112 -0.70 12.09 -3.21
CA LEU A 112 -0.57 11.96 -4.66
C LEU A 112 -1.49 12.90 -5.43
N VAL A 113 -2.39 13.60 -4.73
CA VAL A 113 -3.29 14.58 -5.32
C VAL A 113 -2.56 15.91 -5.35
N GLU A 114 -2.31 16.46 -6.54
CA GLU A 114 -1.88 17.85 -6.70
C GLU A 114 -3.06 18.77 -6.36
N GLU A 115 -2.84 19.84 -5.59
CA GLU A 115 -3.86 20.86 -5.24
C GLU A 115 -4.38 21.62 -6.46
#